data_AF-A0A0K8P592-F1
#
_entry.id   AF-A0A0K8P592-F1
#
_cell.length_a   1.000
_cell.length_b   1.000
_cell.length_c   1.000
_cell.angle_alpha   90.00
_cell.angle_beta   90.00
_cell.angle_gamma   90.00
#
_symmetry.space_group_name_H-M   'P 1'
#
loop_
_entity.id
_entity.type
_entity.pdbx_description
1 polymer ?
#
loop_
_entity_poly.entity_id
_entity_poly.type
_entity_poly.pdbx_seq_one_letter_code
_entity_poly.pdbx_strand_id
1 'polypeptide(L)'
;MNTVSDAFLAATGPAAEAATPAPAPAAGGRHSPEARAAYEANKLSKRLHRQVGQAITDFRMIEDGDKVMVCVSGGKDSYALLDILINLRRRAPVRFDLVAVNLDQKQPGFPAEVLPAYLGGLGVPFHIENQDTYSIVKRLVPEGQTMCSLCSRLRRGILYRVASELGATKIALGHHRDDMVQTLFMNMFFGGRMKGMPPKLVSDDGRHVVIRPLAYVAETDLERWAAHRAFPIIPCTLCGNQENLQRVQMKQMLRDWEARWPGRIDNLFNAMGRVVPSHLMDRNLYPFETLQATGVADPDGDHAFDEERIAAPGAPADAGCGAGAAPSAGAPAPVAVHRPPPRA
;
A
#
# COMPACT_ATOMS: atom_id res chain seq x y z
N MET A 1 -59.30 15.52 70.10
CA MET A 1 -59.91 16.82 69.73
C MET A 1 -59.76 16.95 68.22
N ASN A 2 -60.71 16.40 67.47
CA ASN A 2 -61.89 17.07 66.85
C ASN A 2 -61.50 17.82 65.57
N THR A 3 -62.20 17.83 64.42
CA THR A 3 -63.39 17.19 63.78
C THR A 3 -63.44 17.86 62.38
N VAL A 4 -63.52 17.17 61.24
CA VAL A 4 -64.71 16.84 60.39
C VAL A 4 -65.56 18.02 59.83
N SER A 5 -65.91 17.90 58.52
CA SER A 5 -67.05 18.47 57.73
C SER A 5 -66.95 19.90 57.16
N ASP A 6 -67.54 20.29 56.01
CA ASP A 6 -68.24 19.63 54.88
C ASP A 6 -68.53 20.66 53.75
N ALA A 7 -69.04 20.17 52.61
CA ALA A 7 -70.02 20.81 51.68
C ALA A 7 -69.61 21.75 50.51
N PHE A 8 -69.77 21.20 49.29
CA PHE A 8 -70.72 21.54 48.18
C PHE A 8 -70.73 22.89 47.38
N LEU A 9 -70.84 22.71 46.04
CA LEU A 9 -71.48 23.50 44.94
C LEU A 9 -70.72 24.48 44.01
N ALA A 10 -70.48 23.99 42.79
CA ALA A 10 -70.85 24.48 41.45
C ALA A 10 -70.49 25.92 40.96
N ALA A 11 -69.79 25.98 39.81
CA ALA A 11 -70.25 26.68 38.59
C ALA A 11 -69.30 26.43 37.39
N THR A 12 -69.93 26.25 36.22
CA THR A 12 -69.38 25.98 34.89
C THR A 12 -68.68 27.18 34.23
N GLY A 13 -67.54 26.94 33.56
CA GLY A 13 -66.90 27.87 32.62
C GLY A 13 -66.67 27.21 31.25
N PRO A 14 -66.76 27.95 30.13
CA PRO A 14 -66.93 27.35 28.80
C PRO A 14 -65.62 26.93 28.09
N ALA A 15 -65.84 25.94 27.22
CA ALA A 15 -65.07 25.35 26.13
C ALA A 15 -63.69 25.94 25.73
N ALA A 16 -62.73 25.02 25.68
CA ALA A 16 -61.36 25.17 25.21
C ALA A 16 -61.28 25.43 23.69
N GLU A 17 -60.50 26.46 23.33
CA GLU A 17 -60.01 26.67 21.98
C GLU A 17 -58.58 26.11 21.88
N ALA A 18 -58.38 25.16 20.98
CA ALA A 18 -57.18 24.35 20.87
C ALA A 18 -55.96 25.17 20.41
N ALA A 19 -54.96 25.29 21.28
CA ALA A 19 -53.68 25.87 20.95
C ALA A 19 -52.93 24.97 19.95
N THR A 20 -52.62 25.49 18.76
CA THR A 20 -51.79 24.80 17.77
C THR A 20 -50.37 24.64 18.33
N PRO A 21 -49.80 23.44 18.44
CA PRO A 21 -48.44 23.28 18.92
C PRO A 21 -47.44 23.84 17.89
N ALA A 22 -46.46 24.59 18.38
CA ALA A 22 -45.33 25.08 17.60
C ALA A 22 -44.59 23.89 16.92
N PRO A 23 -44.10 24.05 15.68
CA PRO A 23 -43.38 22.99 14.99
C PRO A 23 -42.11 22.63 15.79
N ALA A 24 -41.97 21.33 16.08
CA ALA A 24 -40.78 20.77 16.68
C ALA A 24 -39.53 21.10 15.83
N PRO A 25 -38.35 21.30 16.45
CA PRO A 25 -37.14 21.63 15.73
C PRO A 25 -36.78 20.50 14.77
N ALA A 26 -36.55 20.85 13.51
CA ALA A 26 -36.18 19.92 12.46
C ALA A 26 -34.93 19.12 12.85
N ALA A 27 -35.11 17.83 13.11
CA ALA A 27 -34.03 16.90 13.37
C ALA A 27 -33.19 16.68 12.10
N GLY A 28 -31.92 17.07 12.18
CA GLY A 28 -30.79 16.48 11.45
C GLY A 28 -30.85 16.50 9.92
N GLY A 29 -30.22 17.51 9.32
CA GLY A 29 -30.02 17.59 7.87
C GLY A 29 -29.30 16.34 7.32
N ARG A 30 -30.02 15.52 6.55
CA ARG A 30 -29.44 14.40 5.80
C ARG A 30 -28.66 14.99 4.63
N HIS A 31 -27.32 14.92 4.65
CA HIS A 31 -26.49 15.30 3.50
C HIS A 31 -26.98 14.59 2.22
N SER A 32 -27.03 15.33 1.10
CA SER A 32 -27.38 14.79 -0.21
C SER A 32 -26.45 13.64 -0.62
N PRO A 33 -26.89 12.72 -1.50
CA PRO A 33 -26.04 11.65 -2.02
C PRO A 33 -24.71 12.15 -2.60
N GLU A 34 -24.72 13.30 -3.27
CA GLU A 34 -23.53 13.96 -3.82
C GLU A 34 -22.58 14.45 -2.73
N ALA A 35 -23.10 15.08 -1.67
CA ALA A 35 -22.30 15.53 -0.54
C ALA A 35 -21.65 14.35 0.20
N ARG A 36 -22.35 13.22 0.30
CA ARG A 36 -21.80 11.97 0.87
C ARG A 36 -20.70 11.39 0.00
N ALA A 37 -20.89 11.33 -1.32
CA ALA A 37 -19.88 10.84 -2.26
C ALA A 37 -18.61 11.71 -2.23
N ALA A 38 -18.76 13.03 -2.20
CA ALA A 38 -17.65 13.97 -2.07
C ALA A 38 -16.90 13.80 -0.73
N TYR A 39 -17.63 13.59 0.36
CA TYR A 39 -17.05 13.34 1.68
C TYR A 39 -16.22 12.04 1.69
N GLU A 40 -16.75 10.94 1.18
CA GLU A 40 -16.03 9.66 1.10
C GLU A 40 -14.82 9.73 0.17
N ALA A 41 -14.94 10.42 -0.96
CA ALA A 41 -13.82 10.66 -1.87
C ALA A 41 -12.69 11.47 -1.20
N ASN A 42 -13.03 12.50 -0.43
CA ASN A 42 -12.07 13.28 0.34
C ASN A 42 -11.38 12.45 1.42
N LYS A 43 -12.14 11.59 2.12
CA LYS A 43 -11.60 10.67 3.13
C LYS A 43 -10.63 9.66 2.50
N LEU A 44 -11.00 9.08 1.36
CA LEU A 44 -10.14 8.18 0.58
C LEU A 44 -8.87 8.88 0.12
N SER A 45 -8.99 10.08 -0.46
CA SER A 45 -7.85 10.90 -0.88
C SER A 45 -6.88 11.15 0.27
N LYS A 46 -7.37 11.61 1.43
CA LYS A 46 -6.54 11.83 2.63
C LYS A 46 -5.81 10.56 3.07
N ARG A 47 -6.49 9.41 3.06
CA ARG A 47 -5.89 8.12 3.42
C ARG A 47 -4.77 7.73 2.46
N LEU A 48 -5.02 7.80 1.15
CA LEU A 48 -4.05 7.45 0.11
C LEU A 48 -2.79 8.31 0.21
N HIS A 49 -2.94 9.63 0.31
CA HIS A 49 -1.79 10.53 0.45
C HIS A 49 -1.00 10.27 1.74
N ARG A 50 -1.69 9.98 2.85
CA ARG A 50 -1.03 9.62 4.11
C ARG A 50 -0.23 8.32 3.98
N GLN A 51 -0.82 7.27 3.41
CA GLN A 51 -0.15 5.97 3.25
C GLN A 51 1.05 6.06 2.29
N VAL A 52 0.90 6.78 1.19
CA VAL A 52 2.01 6.99 0.24
C VAL A 52 3.11 7.85 0.87
N GLY A 53 2.78 8.93 1.56
CA GLY A 53 3.74 9.76 2.29
C GLY A 53 4.47 8.98 3.38
N GLN A 54 3.77 8.12 4.12
CA GLN A 54 4.35 7.22 5.12
C GLN A 54 5.34 6.25 4.48
N ALA A 55 4.95 5.57 3.39
CA ALA A 55 5.85 4.65 2.69
C ALA A 55 7.10 5.37 2.14
N ILE A 56 6.94 6.58 1.60
CA ILE A 56 8.08 7.40 1.14
C ILE A 56 9.02 7.71 2.29
N THR A 57 8.47 8.02 3.48
CA THR A 57 9.25 8.36 4.67
C THR A 57 9.97 7.13 5.24
N ASP A 58 9.25 6.05 5.53
CA ASP A 58 9.77 4.85 6.18
C ASP A 58 10.90 4.19 5.39
N PHE A 59 10.82 4.25 4.05
CA PHE A 59 11.84 3.66 3.18
C PHE A 59 12.75 4.70 2.51
N ARG A 60 12.66 5.98 2.91
CA ARG A 60 13.40 7.11 2.32
C ARG A 60 13.40 7.05 0.79
N MET A 61 12.22 6.96 0.18
CA MET A 61 12.08 6.67 -1.25
C MET A 61 12.42 7.85 -2.17
N ILE A 62 12.10 9.07 -1.73
CA ILE A 62 12.26 10.32 -2.48
C ILE A 62 12.92 11.34 -1.55
N GLU A 63 13.98 11.97 -2.04
CA GLU A 63 14.83 12.91 -1.33
C GLU A 63 14.96 14.23 -2.10
N ASP A 64 15.49 15.27 -1.45
CA ASP A 64 15.65 16.60 -2.07
C ASP A 64 16.56 16.50 -3.31
N GLY A 65 16.09 17.06 -4.43
CA GLY A 65 16.78 17.02 -5.71
C GLY A 65 16.57 15.74 -6.53
N ASP A 66 15.76 14.78 -6.05
CA ASP A 66 15.49 13.58 -6.84
C ASP A 66 14.70 13.89 -8.12
N LYS A 67 15.05 13.17 -9.20
CA LYS A 67 14.25 13.11 -10.43
C LYS A 67 13.57 11.75 -10.49
N VAL A 68 12.26 11.73 -10.26
CA VAL A 68 11.48 10.50 -10.17
C VAL A 68 10.80 10.19 -11.50
N MET A 69 11.23 9.09 -12.12
CA MET A 69 10.58 8.51 -13.29
C MET A 69 9.41 7.64 -12.86
N VAL A 70 8.18 8.06 -13.13
CA VAL A 70 6.96 7.30 -12.80
C VAL A 70 6.56 6.45 -13.99
N CYS A 71 6.61 5.13 -13.86
CA CYS A 71 6.23 4.23 -14.94
C CYS A 71 4.70 4.08 -15.01
N VAL A 72 4.09 4.59 -16.09
CA VAL A 72 2.64 4.57 -16.31
C VAL A 72 2.30 3.52 -17.35
N SER A 73 1.65 2.43 -16.93
CA SER A 73 1.29 1.32 -17.81
C SER A 73 -0.07 1.51 -18.51
N GLY A 74 -0.86 2.50 -18.09
CA GLY A 74 -2.27 2.64 -18.47
C GLY A 74 -3.24 1.90 -17.53
N GLY A 75 -2.71 1.21 -16.50
CA GLY A 75 -3.53 0.58 -15.46
C GLY A 75 -3.86 1.54 -14.32
N LYS A 76 -4.93 1.20 -13.58
CA LYS A 76 -5.48 1.98 -12.44
C LYS A 76 -4.41 2.39 -11.42
N ASP A 77 -3.53 1.46 -11.08
CA ASP A 77 -2.55 1.64 -10.00
C ASP A 77 -1.45 2.62 -10.42
N SER A 78 -1.03 2.56 -11.68
CA SER A 78 -0.01 3.45 -12.23
C SER A 78 -0.51 4.88 -12.43
N TYR A 79 -1.79 5.07 -12.80
CA TYR A 79 -2.43 6.38 -12.82
C TYR A 79 -2.57 6.96 -11.42
N ALA A 80 -3.06 6.16 -10.47
CA ALA A 80 -3.20 6.58 -9.08
C ALA A 80 -1.85 7.00 -8.46
N LEU A 81 -0.78 6.24 -8.73
CA LEU A 81 0.56 6.58 -8.28
C LEU A 81 1.00 7.95 -8.82
N LEU A 82 0.89 8.17 -10.14
CA LEU A 82 1.27 9.45 -10.76
C LEU A 82 0.46 10.61 -10.16
N ASP A 83 -0.85 10.45 -10.07
CA ASP A 83 -1.75 11.47 -9.52
C ASP A 83 -1.42 11.84 -8.08
N ILE A 84 -1.20 10.85 -7.20
CA ILE A 84 -0.84 11.09 -5.80
C ILE A 84 0.53 11.78 -5.71
N LEU A 85 1.52 11.37 -6.49
CA LEU A 85 2.84 11.99 -6.48
C LEU A 85 2.82 13.44 -6.98
N ILE A 86 2.00 13.77 -7.98
CA ILE A 86 1.79 15.16 -8.43
C ILE A 86 1.25 16.02 -7.28
N ASN A 87 0.27 15.50 -6.55
CA ASN A 87 -0.33 16.19 -5.40
C ASN A 87 0.65 16.34 -4.23
N LEU A 88 1.43 15.29 -3.93
CA LEU A 88 2.45 15.32 -2.88
C LEU A 88 3.57 16.31 -3.23
N ARG A 89 4.05 16.36 -4.47
CA ARG A 89 5.08 17.32 -4.91
C ARG A 89 4.70 18.78 -4.62
N ARG A 90 3.40 19.11 -4.67
CA ARG A 90 2.89 20.47 -4.40
C ARG A 90 2.85 20.83 -2.91
N ARG A 91 2.90 19.83 -2.02
CA ARG A 91 2.65 19.99 -0.56
C ARG A 91 3.81 19.55 0.31
N ALA A 92 4.67 18.66 -0.20
CA ALA A 92 5.77 18.11 0.55
C ALA A 92 6.87 19.16 0.76
N PRO A 93 7.58 19.13 1.90
CA PRO A 93 8.76 19.97 2.11
C PRO A 93 9.94 19.57 1.21
N VAL A 94 9.85 18.40 0.57
CA VAL A 94 10.89 17.83 -0.30
C VAL A 94 10.70 18.30 -1.73
N ARG A 95 11.74 18.87 -2.34
CA ARG A 95 11.74 19.30 -3.75
C ARG A 95 12.24 18.17 -4.64
N PHE A 96 11.39 17.68 -5.53
CA PHE A 96 11.74 16.63 -6.50
C PHE A 96 10.98 16.83 -7.81
N ASP A 97 11.58 16.35 -8.90
CA ASP A 97 10.99 16.39 -10.24
C ASP A 97 10.25 15.09 -10.57
N LEU A 98 9.24 15.20 -11.44
CA LEU A 98 8.50 14.05 -11.95
C LEU A 98 8.61 14.01 -13.47
N VAL A 99 8.86 12.82 -14.00
CA VAL A 99 8.68 12.51 -15.42
C VAL A 99 7.84 11.23 -15.55
N ALA A 100 6.72 11.30 -16.24
CA ALA A 100 5.89 10.13 -16.52
C ALA A 100 6.46 9.37 -17.73
N VAL A 101 6.62 8.06 -17.61
CA VAL A 101 7.16 7.23 -18.70
C VAL A 101 6.23 6.08 -18.99
N ASN A 102 5.82 5.97 -20.24
CA ASN A 102 5.13 4.79 -20.76
C ASN A 102 6.06 4.01 -21.69
N LEU A 103 5.92 2.69 -21.69
CA LEU A 103 6.52 1.81 -22.67
C LEU A 103 5.41 1.22 -23.55
N ASP A 104 5.29 1.73 -24.77
CA ASP A 104 4.44 1.17 -25.81
C ASP A 104 5.17 -0.02 -26.43
N GLN A 105 4.64 -1.22 -26.15
CA GLN A 105 5.22 -2.50 -26.55
C GLN A 105 4.82 -2.92 -27.97
N LYS A 106 4.09 -2.06 -28.69
CA LYS A 106 3.52 -2.32 -30.04
C LYS A 106 2.61 -3.54 -30.10
N GLN A 107 1.87 -3.76 -29.02
CA GLN A 107 0.86 -4.80 -29.00
C GLN A 107 -0.29 -4.46 -29.96
N PRO A 108 -0.84 -5.45 -30.69
CA PRO A 108 -2.02 -5.23 -31.52
C PRO A 108 -3.19 -4.67 -30.70
N GLY A 109 -3.81 -3.60 -31.20
CA GLY A 109 -4.97 -2.97 -30.57
C GLY A 109 -4.66 -2.11 -29.35
N PHE A 110 -3.39 -1.77 -29.07
CA PHE A 110 -3.08 -0.76 -28.04
C PHE A 110 -3.56 0.63 -28.48
N PRO A 111 -4.35 1.34 -27.66
CA PRO A 111 -4.76 2.71 -27.96
C PRO A 111 -3.61 3.69 -27.66
N ALA A 112 -2.72 3.87 -28.63
CA ALA A 112 -1.48 4.64 -28.48
C ALA A 112 -1.71 6.12 -28.16
N GLU A 113 -2.90 6.65 -28.45
CA GLU A 113 -3.31 8.04 -28.26
C GLU A 113 -3.80 8.36 -26.84
N VAL A 114 -4.31 7.37 -26.10
CA VAL A 114 -5.01 7.59 -24.82
C VAL A 114 -4.06 8.13 -23.74
N LEU A 115 -2.89 7.49 -23.56
CA LEU A 115 -1.91 7.91 -22.56
C LEU A 115 -1.28 9.27 -22.87
N PRO A 116 -0.81 9.54 -24.10
CA PRO A 116 -0.30 10.86 -24.47
C PRO A 116 -1.32 11.98 -24.27
N ALA A 117 -2.59 11.77 -24.66
CA ALA A 117 -3.65 12.76 -24.48
C ALA A 117 -3.90 13.05 -22.99
N TYR A 118 -3.98 11.99 -22.17
CA TYR A 118 -4.14 12.13 -20.73
C TYR A 118 -2.96 12.86 -20.08
N LEU A 119 -1.73 12.46 -20.37
CA LEU A 119 -0.52 13.06 -19.79
C LEU A 119 -0.33 14.50 -20.23
N GLY A 120 -0.64 14.83 -21.49
CA GLY A 120 -0.65 16.20 -22.00
C GLY A 120 -1.60 17.12 -21.22
N GLY A 121 -2.77 16.60 -20.80
CA GLY A 121 -3.72 17.34 -19.96
C GLY A 121 -3.27 17.58 -18.51
N LEU A 122 -2.29 16.82 -18.00
CA LEU A 122 -1.80 16.96 -16.62
C LEU A 122 -0.70 18.03 -16.45
N GLY A 123 -0.07 18.45 -17.54
CA GLY A 123 1.04 19.42 -17.49
C GLY A 123 2.31 18.87 -16.80
N VAL A 124 2.52 17.55 -16.83
CA VAL A 124 3.73 16.89 -16.30
C VAL A 124 4.61 16.46 -17.47
N PRO A 125 5.94 16.62 -17.42
CA PRO A 125 6.84 16.08 -18.43
C PRO A 125 6.60 14.58 -18.62
N PHE A 126 6.53 14.12 -19.86
CA PHE A 126 6.34 12.71 -20.14
C PHE A 126 7.17 12.23 -21.35
N HIS A 127 7.47 10.94 -21.36
CA HIS A 127 8.15 10.24 -22.45
C HIS A 127 7.39 8.96 -22.81
N ILE A 128 7.14 8.76 -24.10
CA ILE A 128 6.53 7.54 -24.63
C ILE A 128 7.63 6.76 -25.35
N GLU A 129 8.13 5.71 -24.69
CA GLU A 129 9.12 4.82 -25.26
C GLU A 129 8.42 3.79 -26.17
N ASN A 130 8.77 3.78 -27.45
CA ASN A 130 8.18 2.90 -28.44
C ASN A 130 9.15 1.76 -28.76
N GLN A 131 8.83 0.54 -28.35
CA GLN A 131 9.67 -0.64 -28.58
C GLN A 131 8.80 -1.86 -28.87
N ASP A 132 9.03 -2.54 -29.99
CA ASP A 132 8.31 -3.78 -30.30
C ASP A 132 8.87 -4.96 -29.49
N THR A 133 8.50 -5.03 -28.21
CA THR A 133 8.78 -6.20 -27.39
C THR A 133 7.76 -7.30 -27.60
N TYR A 134 6.57 -7.00 -28.13
CA TYR A 134 5.51 -7.97 -28.35
C TYR A 134 5.94 -9.05 -29.36
N SER A 135 6.41 -8.63 -30.55
CA SER A 135 6.85 -9.56 -31.59
C SER A 135 8.07 -10.37 -31.16
N ILE A 136 8.97 -9.78 -30.36
CA ILE A 136 10.12 -10.48 -29.78
C ILE A 136 9.65 -11.59 -28.83
N VAL A 137 8.73 -11.29 -27.92
CA VAL A 137 8.20 -12.28 -26.96
C VAL A 137 7.47 -13.39 -27.69
N LYS A 138 6.61 -13.06 -28.67
CA LYS A 138 5.88 -14.05 -29.46
C LYS A 138 6.79 -14.97 -30.27
N ARG A 139 7.91 -14.45 -30.79
CA ARG A 139 8.88 -15.25 -31.54
C ARG A 139 9.73 -16.15 -30.66
N LEU A 140 10.10 -15.71 -29.46
CA LEU A 140 11.05 -16.41 -28.59
C LEU A 140 10.39 -17.35 -27.57
N VAL A 141 9.11 -17.18 -27.28
CA VAL A 141 8.37 -18.03 -26.34
C VAL A 141 7.58 -19.06 -27.13
N PRO A 142 7.87 -20.37 -26.95
CA PRO A 142 7.08 -21.43 -27.60
C PRO A 142 5.60 -21.33 -27.25
N GLU A 143 4.75 -21.79 -28.16
CA GLU A 143 3.31 -21.84 -27.93
C GLU A 143 2.99 -22.69 -26.68
N GLY A 144 2.03 -22.24 -25.88
CA GLY A 144 1.67 -22.88 -24.61
C GLY A 144 2.57 -22.52 -23.42
N GLN A 145 3.68 -21.80 -23.62
CA GLN A 145 4.53 -21.34 -22.53
C GLN A 145 4.21 -19.92 -22.05
N THR A 146 4.57 -19.65 -20.80
CA THR A 146 4.33 -18.36 -20.14
C THR A 146 5.19 -17.23 -20.71
N MET A 147 4.54 -16.28 -21.39
CA MET A 147 5.20 -15.10 -21.96
C MET A 147 5.68 -14.07 -20.92
N CYS A 148 5.07 -14.05 -19.73
CA CYS A 148 5.27 -13.02 -18.71
C CYS A 148 6.72 -12.89 -18.22
N SER A 149 7.48 -14.00 -18.15
CA SER A 149 8.87 -13.98 -17.67
C SER A 149 9.78 -13.19 -18.62
N LEU A 150 9.72 -13.44 -19.92
CA LEU A 150 10.52 -12.71 -20.91
C LEU A 150 10.02 -11.27 -21.08
N CYS A 151 8.70 -11.07 -21.17
CA CYS A 151 8.10 -9.73 -21.27
C CYS A 151 8.53 -8.83 -20.10
N SER A 152 8.43 -9.31 -18.85
CA SER A 152 8.84 -8.54 -17.66
C SER A 152 10.32 -8.17 -17.67
N ARG A 153 11.20 -9.08 -18.12
CA ARG A 153 12.65 -8.82 -18.23
C ARG A 153 12.95 -7.74 -19.28
N LEU A 154 12.36 -7.84 -20.47
CA LEU A 154 12.54 -6.86 -21.54
C LEU A 154 12.05 -5.48 -21.12
N ARG A 155 10.83 -5.39 -20.57
CA ARG A 155 10.25 -4.14 -20.07
C ARG A 155 11.16 -3.47 -19.04
N ARG A 156 11.68 -4.25 -18.08
CA ARG A 156 12.57 -3.73 -17.04
C ARG A 156 13.86 -3.16 -17.64
N GLY A 157 14.50 -3.90 -18.54
CA GLY A 157 15.73 -3.45 -19.19
C GLY A 157 15.55 -2.14 -19.96
N ILE A 158 14.45 -2.02 -20.72
CA ILE A 158 14.11 -0.81 -21.45
C ILE A 158 13.86 0.36 -20.49
N LEU A 159 13.04 0.17 -19.45
CA LEU A 159 12.75 1.22 -18.48
C LEU A 159 14.01 1.70 -17.74
N TYR A 160 14.96 0.81 -17.44
CA TYR A 160 16.22 1.20 -16.80
C TYR A 160 17.13 2.01 -17.74
N ARG A 161 17.18 1.63 -19.02
CA ARG A 161 17.87 2.43 -20.04
C ARG A 161 17.25 3.83 -20.13
N VAL A 162 15.93 3.92 -20.27
CA VAL A 162 15.22 5.21 -20.35
C VAL A 162 15.42 6.04 -19.08
N ALA A 163 15.44 5.41 -17.90
CA ALA A 163 15.76 6.11 -16.65
C ALA A 163 17.16 6.76 -16.69
N SER A 164 18.15 6.05 -17.26
CA SER A 164 19.51 6.60 -17.45
C SER A 164 19.51 7.79 -18.40
N GLU A 165 18.86 7.65 -19.55
CA GLU A 165 18.79 8.69 -20.59
C GLU A 165 18.09 9.96 -20.09
N LEU A 166 17.06 9.80 -19.27
CA LEU A 166 16.34 10.92 -18.65
C LEU A 166 17.05 11.46 -17.40
N GLY A 167 18.14 10.87 -16.93
CA GLY A 167 18.81 11.25 -15.69
C GLY A 167 17.96 11.07 -14.44
N ALA A 168 17.06 10.08 -14.44
CA ALA A 168 16.19 9.79 -13.31
C ALA A 168 16.97 9.08 -12.19
N THR A 169 16.87 9.61 -10.97
CA THR A 169 17.51 9.04 -9.78
C THR A 169 16.65 7.96 -9.13
N LYS A 170 15.33 7.98 -9.36
CA LYS A 170 14.35 7.04 -8.81
C LYS A 170 13.41 6.54 -9.92
N ILE A 171 13.10 5.24 -9.91
CA ILE A 171 12.11 4.61 -10.79
C ILE A 171 10.91 4.19 -9.95
N ALA A 172 9.78 4.87 -10.09
CA ALA A 172 8.56 4.60 -9.33
C ALA A 172 7.62 3.66 -10.09
N LEU A 173 7.23 2.57 -9.45
CA LEU A 173 6.32 1.56 -10.00
C LEU A 173 5.03 1.45 -9.18
N GLY A 174 3.88 1.29 -9.84
CA GLY A 174 2.55 1.23 -9.23
C GLY A 174 2.20 -0.07 -8.51
N HIS A 175 3.17 -0.78 -7.91
CA HIS A 175 2.89 -2.00 -7.15
C HIS A 175 2.38 -1.64 -5.75
N HIS A 176 1.26 -2.24 -5.36
CA HIS A 176 0.58 -1.96 -4.10
C HIS A 176 0.78 -3.06 -3.06
N ARG A 177 0.20 -2.89 -1.86
CA ARG A 177 0.36 -3.81 -0.73
C ARG A 177 0.06 -5.27 -1.10
N ASP A 178 -1.09 -5.49 -1.73
CA ASP A 178 -1.55 -6.83 -2.11
C ASP A 178 -0.60 -7.51 -3.13
N ASP A 179 0.01 -6.75 -4.06
CA ASP A 179 1.03 -7.29 -4.97
C ASP A 179 2.25 -7.82 -4.19
N MET A 180 2.63 -7.14 -3.11
CA MET A 180 3.78 -7.51 -2.28
C MET A 180 3.50 -8.81 -1.52
N VAL A 181 2.33 -8.93 -0.90
CA VAL A 181 1.88 -10.15 -0.21
C VAL A 181 1.74 -11.30 -1.20
N GLN A 182 1.10 -11.05 -2.35
CA GLN A 182 0.98 -12.05 -3.41
C GLN A 182 2.34 -12.53 -3.90
N THR A 183 3.31 -11.63 -4.08
CA THR A 183 4.67 -11.99 -4.50
C THR A 183 5.38 -12.84 -3.45
N LEU A 184 5.22 -12.53 -2.16
CA LEU A 184 5.75 -13.36 -1.08
C LEU A 184 5.19 -14.78 -1.18
N PHE A 185 3.87 -14.92 -1.24
CA PHE A 185 3.20 -16.23 -1.29
C PHE A 185 3.57 -17.00 -2.55
N MET A 186 3.62 -16.36 -3.72
CA MET A 186 4.12 -17.01 -4.94
C MET A 186 5.53 -17.58 -4.75
N ASN A 187 6.43 -16.86 -4.09
CA ASN A 187 7.79 -17.36 -3.84
C ASN A 187 7.82 -18.46 -2.77
N MET A 188 6.95 -18.42 -1.77
CA MET A 188 6.85 -19.49 -0.76
C MET A 188 6.31 -20.79 -1.37
N PHE A 189 5.20 -20.71 -2.10
CA PHE A 189 4.52 -21.89 -2.66
C PHE A 189 5.25 -22.50 -3.86
N PHE A 190 5.80 -21.68 -4.75
CA PHE A 190 6.38 -22.16 -6.02
C PHE A 190 7.89 -21.97 -6.13
N GLY A 191 8.49 -21.15 -5.27
CA GLY A 191 9.91 -20.82 -5.30
C GLY A 191 10.72 -21.32 -4.10
N GLY A 192 10.07 -21.93 -3.11
CA GLY A 192 10.71 -22.45 -1.89
C GLY A 192 11.47 -21.40 -1.08
N ARG A 193 11.07 -20.12 -1.14
CA ARG A 193 11.81 -19.03 -0.47
C ARG A 193 10.89 -17.92 0.05
N MET A 194 11.25 -17.35 1.21
CA MET A 194 10.62 -16.14 1.74
C MET A 194 11.18 -14.92 1.02
N LYS A 195 10.64 -14.63 -0.17
CA LYS A 195 11.04 -13.49 -1.00
C LYS A 195 9.82 -12.67 -1.40
N GLY A 196 9.68 -11.50 -0.80
CA GLY A 196 8.65 -10.53 -1.16
C GLY A 196 9.07 -9.58 -2.29
N MET A 197 8.26 -8.55 -2.47
CA MET A 197 8.58 -7.40 -3.32
C MET A 197 8.89 -6.20 -2.42
N PRO A 198 10.16 -5.79 -2.28
CA PRO A 198 10.53 -4.75 -1.33
C PRO A 198 10.02 -3.37 -1.77
N PRO A 199 9.67 -2.47 -0.83
CA PRO A 199 9.22 -1.12 -1.15
C PRO A 199 10.28 -0.26 -1.86
N LYS A 200 11.57 -0.50 -1.57
CA LYS A 200 12.73 0.13 -2.22
C LYS A 200 13.77 -0.94 -2.55
N LEU A 201 14.38 -0.86 -3.73
CA LEU A 201 15.34 -1.85 -4.23
C LEU A 201 16.38 -1.17 -5.11
N VAL A 202 17.65 -1.60 -5.00
CA VAL A 202 18.69 -1.26 -5.98
C VAL A 202 18.69 -2.34 -7.08
N SER A 203 18.80 -1.94 -8.35
CA SER A 203 18.92 -2.86 -9.47
C SER A 203 20.14 -3.76 -9.33
N ASP A 204 20.11 -4.94 -9.97
CA ASP A 204 21.17 -5.95 -9.84
C ASP A 204 22.55 -5.44 -10.31
N ASP A 205 22.57 -4.47 -11.23
CA ASP A 205 23.78 -3.81 -11.72
C ASP A 205 24.21 -2.59 -10.89
N GLY A 206 23.49 -2.28 -9.80
CA GLY A 206 23.79 -1.18 -8.88
C GLY A 206 23.45 0.23 -9.38
N ARG A 207 22.93 0.38 -10.62
CA ARG A 207 22.80 1.69 -11.27
C ARG A 207 21.50 2.44 -10.98
N HIS A 208 20.44 1.74 -10.59
CA HIS A 208 19.11 2.32 -10.44
C HIS A 208 18.47 1.99 -9.10
N VAL A 209 17.71 2.95 -8.57
CA VAL A 209 16.87 2.74 -7.40
C VAL A 209 15.42 2.66 -7.84
N VAL A 210 14.78 1.53 -7.56
CA VAL A 210 13.35 1.30 -7.78
C VAL A 210 12.58 1.51 -6.49
N ILE A 211 11.49 2.27 -6.57
CA ILE A 211 10.60 2.57 -5.44
C ILE A 211 9.15 2.17 -5.75
N ARG A 212 8.41 1.82 -4.71
CA ARG A 212 6.99 1.42 -4.77
C ARG A 212 6.19 2.21 -3.73
N PRO A 213 5.86 3.47 -4.02
CA PRO A 213 5.21 4.34 -3.02
C PRO A 213 3.82 3.86 -2.58
N LEU A 214 3.18 2.98 -3.35
CA LEU A 214 1.89 2.36 -2.99
C LEU A 214 2.03 1.17 -2.02
N ALA A 215 3.20 0.95 -1.41
CA ALA A 215 3.47 -0.22 -0.55
C ALA A 215 2.43 -0.47 0.55
N TYR A 216 1.85 0.59 1.13
CA TYR A 216 0.84 0.50 2.19
C TYR A 216 -0.60 0.60 1.70
N VAL A 217 -0.81 0.80 0.41
CA VAL A 217 -2.13 1.04 -0.18
C VAL A 217 -2.77 -0.29 -0.57
N ALA A 218 -4.05 -0.47 -0.22
CA ALA A 218 -4.85 -1.62 -0.61
C ALA A 218 -5.32 -1.51 -2.08
N GLU A 219 -5.42 -2.64 -2.78
CA GLU A 219 -5.96 -2.67 -4.17
C GLU A 219 -7.37 -2.04 -4.25
N THR A 220 -8.23 -2.32 -3.27
CA THR A 220 -9.62 -1.85 -3.25
C THR A 220 -9.74 -0.32 -3.13
N ASP A 221 -8.80 0.32 -2.44
CA ASP A 221 -8.74 1.78 -2.34
C ASP A 221 -8.28 2.40 -3.67
N LEU A 222 -7.40 1.72 -4.44
CA LEU A 222 -6.99 2.14 -5.79
C LEU A 222 -8.11 1.98 -6.82
N GLU A 223 -8.91 0.91 -6.74
CA GLU A 223 -10.10 0.71 -7.58
C GLU A 223 -11.11 1.85 -7.38
N ARG A 224 -11.42 2.18 -6.12
CA ARG A 224 -12.31 3.29 -5.77
C ARG A 224 -11.75 4.64 -6.22
N TRP A 225 -10.45 4.86 -6.05
CA TRP A 225 -9.81 6.10 -6.48
C TRP A 225 -9.82 6.27 -8.00
N ALA A 226 -9.54 5.19 -8.73
CA ALA A 226 -9.57 5.21 -10.19
C ALA A 226 -10.96 5.49 -10.74
N ALA A 227 -12.00 4.92 -10.12
CA ALA A 227 -13.39 5.22 -10.47
C ALA A 227 -13.73 6.70 -10.17
N HIS A 228 -13.36 7.20 -8.99
CA HIS A 228 -13.61 8.60 -8.62
C HIS A 228 -12.90 9.59 -9.55
N ARG A 229 -11.66 9.28 -9.95
CA ARG A 229 -10.86 10.13 -10.84
C ARG A 229 -11.14 9.90 -12.33
N ALA A 230 -12.00 8.94 -12.66
CA ALA A 230 -12.36 8.56 -14.03
C ALA A 230 -11.12 8.37 -14.93
N PHE A 231 -10.12 7.63 -14.44
CA PHE A 231 -8.91 7.41 -15.23
C PHE A 231 -9.23 6.65 -16.53
N PRO A 232 -8.59 7.03 -17.67
CA PRO A 232 -8.77 6.32 -18.93
C PRO A 232 -7.95 5.02 -18.90
N ILE A 233 -8.49 4.01 -18.23
CA ILE A 233 -7.83 2.72 -18.04
C ILE A 233 -7.69 2.01 -19.38
N ILE A 234 -6.46 1.63 -19.73
CA ILE A 234 -6.16 0.82 -20.91
C ILE A 234 -6.10 -0.65 -20.47
N PRO A 235 -7.00 -1.52 -20.97
CA PRO A 235 -6.94 -2.93 -20.65
C PRO A 235 -5.68 -3.55 -21.27
N CYS A 236 -4.92 -4.29 -20.46
CA CYS A 236 -3.78 -5.04 -20.96
C CYS A 236 -4.26 -6.36 -21.56
N THR A 237 -4.36 -6.42 -22.90
CA THR A 237 -4.75 -7.62 -23.64
C THR A 237 -3.54 -8.46 -24.12
N LEU A 238 -2.31 -7.98 -23.88
CA LEU A 238 -1.05 -8.56 -24.38
C LEU A 238 -0.92 -10.07 -24.18
N CYS A 239 -1.36 -10.56 -23.03
CA CYS A 239 -1.09 -11.91 -22.57
C CYS A 239 -2.29 -12.86 -22.69
N GLY A 240 -3.37 -12.46 -23.40
CA GLY A 240 -4.47 -13.34 -23.81
C GLY A 240 -4.78 -14.47 -22.83
N ASN A 241 -5.24 -14.12 -21.63
CA ASN A 241 -5.75 -15.07 -20.63
C ASN A 241 -4.80 -16.18 -20.14
N GLN A 242 -3.48 -16.02 -20.30
CA GLN A 242 -2.49 -16.74 -19.47
C GLN A 242 -1.95 -15.82 -18.39
N GLU A 243 -2.83 -15.29 -17.55
CA GLU A 243 -2.39 -14.85 -16.24
C GLU A 243 -1.73 -16.06 -15.58
N ASN A 244 -0.45 -15.96 -15.17
CA ASN A 244 0.26 -17.06 -14.53
C ASN A 244 -0.71 -17.79 -13.60
N LEU A 245 -1.08 -19.04 -13.89
CA LEU A 245 -2.09 -19.77 -13.11
C LEU A 245 -1.83 -19.61 -11.61
N GLN A 246 -0.54 -19.61 -11.25
CA GLN A 246 -0.02 -19.29 -9.93
C GLN A 246 -0.44 -17.91 -9.39
N ARG A 247 -0.26 -16.82 -10.16
CA ARG A 247 -0.66 -15.47 -9.76
C ARG A 247 -2.18 -15.39 -9.55
N VAL A 248 -2.98 -15.90 -10.48
CA VAL A 248 -4.45 -15.93 -10.34
C VAL A 248 -4.86 -16.71 -9.10
N GLN A 249 -4.32 -17.91 -8.95
CA GLN A 249 -4.58 -18.79 -7.81
C GLN A 249 -4.23 -18.10 -6.49
N MET A 250 -3.06 -17.45 -6.40
CA MET A 250 -2.66 -16.71 -5.21
C MET A 250 -3.57 -15.49 -4.97
N LYS A 251 -3.97 -14.77 -6.01
CA LYS A 251 -4.89 -13.63 -5.87
C LYS A 251 -6.24 -14.08 -5.31
N GLN A 252 -6.79 -15.17 -5.84
CA GLN A 252 -8.05 -15.73 -5.39
C GLN A 252 -7.95 -16.18 -3.93
N MET A 253 -6.91 -16.93 -3.57
CA MET A 253 -6.69 -17.38 -2.19
C MET A 253 -6.61 -16.20 -1.20
N LEU A 254 -5.87 -15.13 -1.54
CA LEU A 254 -5.75 -13.95 -0.69
C LEU A 254 -7.09 -13.21 -0.56
N ARG A 255 -7.86 -13.08 -1.64
CA ARG A 255 -9.22 -12.51 -1.60
C ARG A 255 -10.16 -13.32 -0.72
N ASP A 256 -10.10 -14.65 -0.83
CA ASP A 256 -10.92 -15.56 0.00
C ASP A 256 -10.55 -15.47 1.48
N TRP A 257 -9.29 -15.21 1.81
CA TRP A 257 -8.85 -15.01 3.19
C TRP A 257 -9.32 -13.67 3.74
N GLU A 258 -9.19 -12.59 2.96
CA GLU A 258 -9.65 -11.27 3.38
C GLU A 258 -11.18 -11.25 3.57
N ALA A 259 -11.94 -11.95 2.71
CA ALA A 259 -13.39 -12.06 2.82
C ALA A 259 -13.84 -12.82 4.08
N ARG A 260 -13.14 -13.90 4.45
CA ARG A 260 -13.46 -14.72 5.63
C ARG A 260 -12.93 -14.12 6.93
N TRP A 261 -11.77 -13.47 6.87
CA TRP A 261 -11.07 -12.90 8.02
C TRP A 261 -10.51 -11.52 7.66
N PRO A 262 -11.33 -10.46 7.71
CA PRO A 262 -10.90 -9.10 7.38
C PRO A 262 -9.66 -8.68 8.19
N GLY A 263 -8.70 -8.03 7.52
CA GLY A 263 -7.41 -7.63 8.09
C GLY A 263 -6.33 -8.71 8.04
N ARG A 264 -6.61 -9.89 7.47
CA ARG A 264 -5.59 -10.95 7.33
C ARG A 264 -4.48 -10.52 6.38
N ILE A 265 -4.80 -9.82 5.29
CA ILE A 265 -3.79 -9.31 4.35
C ILE A 265 -2.90 -8.26 5.03
N ASP A 266 -3.47 -7.43 5.90
CA ASP A 266 -2.71 -6.45 6.69
C ASP A 266 -1.73 -7.14 7.64
N ASN A 267 -2.16 -8.18 8.34
CA ASN A 267 -1.29 -8.96 9.23
C ASN A 267 -0.16 -9.65 8.46
N LEU A 268 -0.46 -10.26 7.30
CA LEU A 268 0.55 -10.87 6.43
C LEU A 268 1.57 -9.84 5.93
N PHE A 269 1.09 -8.66 5.52
CA PHE A 269 1.97 -7.58 5.10
C PHE A 269 2.86 -7.08 6.24
N ASN A 270 2.30 -6.88 7.45
CA ASN A 270 3.07 -6.48 8.63
C ASN A 270 4.13 -7.51 9.02
N ALA A 271 3.83 -8.81 8.88
CA ALA A 271 4.78 -9.89 9.13
C ALA A 271 6.02 -9.80 8.21
N MET A 272 5.89 -9.26 6.99
CA MET A 272 7.03 -9.04 6.10
C MET A 272 8.09 -8.09 6.66
N GLY A 273 7.71 -7.19 7.57
CA GLY A 273 8.62 -6.27 8.27
C GLY A 273 9.03 -6.73 9.67
N ARG A 274 8.51 -7.86 10.15
CA ARG A 274 8.72 -8.38 11.52
C ARG A 274 9.25 -9.80 11.46
N VAL A 275 10.50 -9.94 11.04
CA VAL A 275 11.18 -11.23 10.90
C VAL A 275 11.90 -11.55 12.21
N VAL A 276 11.70 -12.76 12.74
CA VAL A 276 12.36 -13.26 13.95
C VAL A 276 13.35 -14.36 13.53
N PRO A 277 14.65 -14.05 13.31
CA PRO A 277 15.61 -15.01 12.74
C PRO A 277 15.77 -16.29 13.57
N SER A 278 15.69 -16.18 14.90
CA SER A 278 15.77 -17.30 15.84
C SER A 278 14.66 -18.35 15.66
N HIS A 279 13.51 -17.95 15.12
CA HIS A 279 12.32 -18.78 14.92
C HIS A 279 12.13 -19.19 13.45
N LEU A 280 13.17 -19.01 12.64
CA LEU A 280 13.26 -19.49 11.25
C LEU A 280 14.38 -20.52 11.14
N MET A 281 14.88 -20.78 9.92
CA MET A 281 15.84 -21.86 9.66
C MET A 281 17.08 -21.41 8.87
N ASP A 282 17.32 -20.10 8.75
CA ASP A 282 18.48 -19.59 8.01
C ASP A 282 19.72 -19.54 8.90
N ARG A 283 20.61 -20.52 8.71
CA ARG A 283 21.88 -20.66 9.44
C ARG A 283 22.88 -19.51 9.22
N ASN A 284 22.68 -18.67 8.21
CA ASN A 284 23.52 -17.50 7.98
C ASN A 284 23.00 -16.25 8.73
N LEU A 285 21.71 -16.24 9.09
CA LEU A 285 21.07 -15.12 9.78
C LEU A 285 20.94 -15.34 11.29
N TYR A 286 21.09 -16.58 11.77
CA TYR A 286 21.06 -16.90 13.18
C TYR A 286 22.06 -18.02 13.53
N PRO A 287 22.82 -17.90 14.64
CA PRO A 287 23.97 -18.76 14.92
C PRO A 287 23.56 -20.09 15.58
N PHE A 288 22.79 -20.91 14.87
CA PHE A 288 22.26 -22.18 15.40
C PHE A 288 23.34 -23.14 15.91
N GLU A 289 24.52 -23.16 15.28
CA GLU A 289 25.61 -24.09 15.61
C GLU A 289 26.29 -23.77 16.94
N THR A 290 26.20 -22.52 17.42
CA THR A 290 26.85 -22.08 18.66
C THR A 290 25.87 -21.78 19.79
N LEU A 291 24.57 -22.09 19.60
CA LEU A 291 23.56 -21.90 20.64
C LEU A 291 23.83 -22.80 21.84
N GLN A 292 23.82 -22.21 23.03
CA GLN A 292 23.94 -22.91 24.30
C GLN A 292 22.93 -22.35 25.30
N ALA A 293 22.50 -23.19 26.24
CA ALA A 293 21.66 -22.75 27.34
C ALA A 293 22.44 -21.78 28.22
N THR A 294 21.96 -20.54 28.34
CA THR A 294 22.58 -19.50 29.19
C THR A 294 22.03 -19.50 30.60
N GLY A 295 20.85 -20.09 30.82
CA GLY A 295 20.11 -20.01 32.09
C GLY A 295 19.53 -18.62 32.39
N VAL A 296 19.65 -17.66 31.46
CA VAL A 296 19.13 -16.30 31.58
C VAL A 296 17.96 -16.15 30.62
N ALA A 297 16.83 -15.66 31.14
CA ALA A 297 15.66 -15.37 30.30
C ALA A 297 15.96 -14.20 29.36
N ASP A 298 15.59 -14.36 28.09
CA ASP A 298 15.66 -13.30 27.09
C ASP A 298 14.41 -12.42 27.21
N PRO A 299 14.52 -11.11 27.53
CA PRO A 299 13.39 -10.20 27.58
C PRO A 299 12.72 -9.98 26.21
N ASP A 300 13.43 -10.29 25.11
CA ASP A 300 12.89 -10.27 23.74
C ASP A 300 12.59 -11.70 23.23
N GLY A 301 12.45 -12.66 24.16
CA GLY A 301 12.13 -14.06 23.87
C GLY A 301 10.75 -14.24 23.21
N ASP A 302 10.50 -15.45 22.68
CA ASP A 302 9.19 -15.76 22.10
C ASP A 302 8.16 -16.01 23.19
N HIS A 303 7.35 -14.99 23.44
CA HIS A 303 6.23 -15.02 24.37
C HIS A 303 4.89 -15.39 23.70
N ALA A 304 4.89 -15.80 22.42
CA ALA A 304 3.65 -15.94 21.64
C ALA A 304 2.66 -16.98 22.19
N PHE A 305 3.12 -17.90 23.05
CA PHE A 305 2.30 -18.90 23.73
C PHE A 305 2.38 -18.81 25.26
N ASP A 306 3.07 -17.80 25.79
CA ASP A 306 3.07 -17.56 27.22
C ASP A 306 1.66 -17.12 27.63
N GLU A 307 1.12 -17.70 28.70
CA GLU A 307 -0.08 -17.16 29.32
C GLU A 307 0.26 -15.76 29.82
N GLU A 308 -0.05 -14.73 29.03
CA GLU A 308 -0.11 -13.38 29.56
C GLU A 308 -1.01 -13.44 30.79
N ARG A 309 -0.40 -13.19 31.96
CA ARG A 309 -1.09 -13.09 33.25
C ARG A 309 -2.20 -12.08 33.05
N ILE A 310 -3.42 -12.58 32.86
CA ILE A 310 -4.63 -11.78 32.67
C ILE A 310 -4.67 -10.82 33.85
N ALA A 311 -4.33 -9.56 33.62
CA ALA A 311 -4.57 -8.52 34.60
C ALA A 311 -6.09 -8.48 34.77
N ALA A 312 -6.56 -8.94 35.92
CA ALA A 312 -7.97 -8.92 36.25
C ALA A 312 -8.49 -7.47 36.05
N PRO A 313 -9.63 -7.28 35.37
CA PRO A 313 -10.18 -5.95 35.19
C PRO A 313 -10.55 -5.38 36.57
N GLY A 314 -9.78 -4.40 37.06
CA GLY A 314 -10.09 -3.69 38.31
C GLY A 314 -8.94 -3.25 39.22
N ALA A 315 -7.66 -3.40 38.86
CA ALA A 315 -6.58 -2.81 39.66
C ALA A 315 -6.37 -1.32 39.28
N PRO A 316 -6.25 -0.40 40.24
CA PRO A 316 -6.09 1.03 39.95
C PRO A 316 -4.75 1.26 39.24
N ALA A 317 -4.78 2.14 38.23
CA ALA A 317 -3.57 2.64 37.59
C ALA A 317 -2.81 3.49 38.61
N ASP A 318 -1.75 2.95 39.20
CA ASP A 318 -0.86 3.74 40.03
C ASP A 318 -0.07 4.71 39.15
N ALA A 319 -0.29 5.98 39.44
CA ALA A 319 0.41 7.11 38.86
C ALA A 319 1.81 7.25 39.51
N GLY A 320 2.81 7.52 38.67
CA GLY A 320 4.16 7.90 39.09
C GLY A 320 5.12 7.89 37.89
N CYS A 321 5.04 8.88 36.99
CA CYS A 321 5.84 10.11 37.01
C CYS A 321 7.36 9.90 36.84
N GLY A 322 7.81 10.04 35.57
CA GLY A 322 9.01 10.73 35.08
C GLY A 322 10.37 10.63 35.77
N ALA A 323 11.39 10.20 35.01
CA ALA A 323 12.69 10.88 34.89
C ALA A 323 13.44 10.35 33.66
N GLY A 324 14.09 11.25 32.91
CA GLY A 324 14.71 10.96 31.62
C GLY A 324 15.94 10.07 31.65
N ALA A 325 16.19 9.39 30.53
CA ALA A 325 17.49 8.83 30.18
C ALA A 325 17.90 9.33 28.78
N ALA A 326 19.06 9.96 28.73
CA ALA A 326 19.75 10.42 27.53
C ALA A 326 20.08 9.27 26.55
N PRO A 327 20.38 9.53 25.26
CA PRO A 327 20.64 8.47 24.29
C PRO A 327 21.97 7.80 24.62
N SER A 328 21.94 6.49 24.88
CA SER A 328 23.17 5.70 24.96
C SER A 328 23.79 5.59 23.56
N ALA A 329 25.02 6.08 23.47
CA ALA A 329 25.88 5.91 22.32
C ALA A 329 26.19 4.42 22.07
N GLY A 330 26.29 4.04 20.80
CA GLY A 330 26.93 2.79 20.38
C GLY A 330 26.02 1.81 19.64
N ALA A 331 25.47 2.22 18.48
CA ALA A 331 25.11 1.23 17.48
C ALA A 331 26.41 0.60 16.93
N PRO A 332 26.59 -0.73 16.95
CA PRO A 332 27.70 -1.34 16.27
C PRO A 332 27.54 -1.08 14.76
N ALA A 333 28.61 -0.59 14.13
CA ALA A 333 28.66 -0.37 12.69
C ALA A 333 28.31 -1.67 11.95
N PRO A 334 27.61 -1.61 10.80
CA PRO A 334 27.29 -2.80 10.04
C PRO A 334 28.59 -3.48 9.61
N VAL A 335 28.76 -4.74 10.04
CA VAL A 335 29.86 -5.60 9.60
C VAL A 335 29.75 -5.73 8.08
N ALA A 336 30.75 -5.21 7.37
CA ALA A 336 30.86 -5.36 5.92
C ALA A 336 30.97 -6.85 5.59
N VAL A 337 29.94 -7.40 4.95
CA VAL A 337 29.94 -8.77 4.45
C VAL A 337 30.93 -8.83 3.30
N HIS A 338 32.13 -9.36 3.57
CA HIS A 338 33.12 -9.62 2.55
C HIS A 338 32.60 -10.74 1.64
N ARG A 339 32.12 -10.38 0.45
CA ARG A 339 31.75 -11.33 -0.59
C ARG A 339 33.03 -11.91 -1.19
N PRO A 340 33.27 -13.23 -1.18
CA PRO A 340 34.40 -13.81 -1.90
C PRO A 340 34.20 -13.63 -3.41
N PRO A 341 35.29 -13.45 -4.19
CA PRO A 341 35.19 -13.30 -5.64
C PRO A 341 34.63 -14.57 -6.29
N PRO A 342 33.94 -14.46 -7.44
CA PRO A 342 33.48 -15.62 -8.19
C PRO A 342 34.68 -16.46 -8.63
N ARG A 343 34.59 -17.78 -8.44
CA ARG A 343 35.57 -18.71 -8.98
C ARG A 343 35.50 -18.64 -10.52
N ALA A 344 36.69 -18.54 -11.13
CA ALA A 344 36.89 -18.44 -12.58
C ALA A 344 36.39 -19.67 -13.34
#